data_AF-A0A0S8C0U5-F1
#
_entry.id   AF-A0A0S8C0U5-F1
#
_cell.length_a   1.000
_cell.length_b   1.000
_cell.length_c   1.000
_cell.angle_alpha   90.00
_cell.angle_beta   90.00
_cell.angle_gamma   90.00
#
_symmetry.space_group_name_H-M   'P 1'
#
loop_
_entity.id
_entity.type
_entity.pdbx_description
1 polymer ?
#
loop_
_entity_poly.entity_id
_entity_poly.type
_entity_poly.pdbx_seq_one_letter_code
_entity_poly.pdbx_strand_id
1 'polypeptide(L)'
;MPKCKSCNASLLRTDAFCGKCGEPVPGAKPVVPLSRQGKPSGVHDAPDPVRMFSSSGSAASARAIAAIALSEPEVAEPSDTDPGRTAVRDRQPSEPAPVVPLRRKKSGAASESRDRSQDEEQTEAAPEEPAPERTKSLANLRIPPGPPILASDLLREQMRPSAPGDRMVRIVTVALSTLGAVGALMTGGMHPLTFVSLALLTVMVTLAATPMSYGGRAMSLFLTGSIATGVALWQQTLHAIAPEGIILAGATILLSGSLLFRAYYRGARLARIAVTCGVLALATWFVVSRGHESLIMLEGHWQSWAPAVTHMTFGLLALLSLLAFMESSTRGGSHVWAVALLALYALHIGLLVAGELWPLEGVHPSLGGPALAAILTGMVGTIVAGVALAQVLVVVYQAASNRIKERF
;
A
#
# COMPACT_ATOMS: atom_id res chain seq x y z
N MET A 1 -7.28 45.12 -21.00
CA MET A 1 -7.35 43.64 -20.83
C MET A 1 -8.81 43.24 -20.66
N PRO A 2 -9.25 42.08 -21.18
CA PRO A 2 -10.57 41.54 -20.85
C PRO A 2 -10.67 41.27 -19.34
N LYS A 3 -11.82 41.58 -18.75
CA LYS A 3 -12.12 41.31 -17.34
C LYS A 3 -13.17 40.20 -17.24
N CYS A 4 -13.07 39.34 -16.23
CA CYS A 4 -14.12 38.37 -15.93
C CYS A 4 -15.40 39.09 -15.47
N LYS A 5 -16.56 38.73 -16.02
CA LYS A 5 -17.85 39.36 -15.66
C LYS A 5 -18.26 39.10 -14.20
N SER A 6 -17.85 37.97 -13.61
CA SER A 6 -18.26 37.54 -12.28
C SER A 6 -17.36 38.06 -11.16
N CYS A 7 -16.03 38.06 -11.35
CA CYS A 7 -15.07 38.48 -10.32
C CYS A 7 -14.23 39.73 -10.67
N ASN A 8 -14.48 40.37 -11.82
CA ASN A 8 -13.83 41.59 -12.32
C ASN A 8 -12.28 41.53 -12.46
N ALA A 9 -11.69 40.35 -12.31
CA ALA A 9 -10.25 40.12 -12.44
C ALA A 9 -9.79 40.26 -13.89
N SER A 10 -8.57 40.77 -14.09
CA SER A 10 -7.88 40.79 -15.38
C SER A 10 -7.59 39.37 -15.86
N LEU A 11 -7.97 39.06 -17.09
CA LEU A 11 -7.73 37.77 -17.73
C LEU A 11 -6.45 37.84 -18.58
N LEU A 12 -5.58 36.84 -18.42
CA LEU A 12 -4.52 36.53 -19.38
C LEU A 12 -5.18 35.93 -20.63
N ARG A 13 -4.72 36.36 -21.81
CA ARG A 13 -5.45 36.22 -23.09
C ARG A 13 -5.53 34.79 -23.64
N THR A 14 -4.91 33.83 -22.95
CA THR A 14 -4.78 32.41 -23.31
C THR A 14 -5.81 31.51 -22.65
N ASP A 15 -6.47 31.98 -21.58
CA ASP A 15 -7.18 31.09 -20.67
C ASP A 15 -8.66 31.03 -21.03
N ALA A 16 -9.15 29.82 -21.37
CA ALA A 16 -10.57 29.60 -21.67
C ALA A 16 -11.49 29.78 -20.43
N PHE A 17 -10.90 29.79 -19.23
CA PHE A 17 -11.60 29.91 -17.94
C PHE A 17 -10.89 30.95 -17.06
N CYS A 18 -11.65 31.69 -16.25
CA CYS A 18 -11.06 32.61 -15.28
C CYS A 18 -10.42 31.86 -14.11
N GLY A 19 -9.09 31.94 -13.95
CA GLY A 19 -8.36 31.26 -12.85
C GLY A 19 -8.80 31.62 -11.43
N LYS A 20 -9.58 32.70 -11.22
CA LYS A 20 -10.13 33.09 -9.91
C LYS A 20 -11.52 32.52 -9.58
N CYS A 21 -12.37 32.25 -10.57
CA CYS A 21 -13.76 31.81 -10.33
C CYS A 21 -14.21 30.61 -11.18
N GLY A 22 -13.38 30.12 -12.09
CA GLY A 22 -13.67 28.95 -12.94
C GLY A 22 -14.68 29.19 -14.06
N GLU A 23 -15.24 30.39 -14.20
CA GLU A 23 -16.21 30.67 -15.26
C GLU A 23 -15.56 30.68 -16.67
N PRO A 24 -16.22 30.13 -17.69
CA PRO A 24 -15.75 30.16 -19.07
C PRO A 24 -15.79 31.59 -19.63
N VAL A 25 -14.74 31.98 -20.36
CA VAL A 25 -14.62 33.31 -20.95
C VAL A 25 -15.43 33.38 -22.27
N PRO A 26 -16.50 34.19 -22.35
CA PRO A 26 -17.31 34.26 -23.57
C PRO A 26 -16.50 34.83 -24.73
N GLY A 27 -16.39 34.05 -25.81
CA GLY A 27 -15.62 34.41 -27.02
C GLY A 27 -14.29 33.65 -27.17
N ALA A 28 -13.82 32.90 -26.18
CA ALA A 28 -12.72 31.97 -26.36
C ALA A 28 -13.18 30.77 -27.22
N LYS A 29 -12.55 30.55 -28.39
CA LYS A 29 -12.82 29.36 -29.20
C LYS A 29 -12.36 28.12 -28.41
N PRO A 30 -13.21 27.10 -28.17
CA PRO A 30 -12.79 25.89 -27.51
C PRO A 30 -11.76 25.16 -28.38
N VAL A 31 -10.57 24.89 -27.84
CA VAL A 31 -9.55 24.08 -28.50
C VAL A 31 -9.99 22.63 -28.42
N VAL A 32 -10.66 22.15 -29.46
CA VAL A 32 -11.04 20.73 -29.60
C VAL A 32 -9.76 19.91 -29.80
N PRO A 33 -9.46 18.91 -28.97
CA PRO A 33 -8.32 18.02 -29.21
C PRO A 33 -8.62 17.14 -30.43
N LEU A 34 -7.75 17.25 -31.45
CA LEU A 34 -7.80 16.42 -32.66
C LEU A 34 -7.64 14.93 -32.32
N SER A 35 -8.73 14.17 -32.43
CA SER A 35 -8.71 12.71 -32.41
C SER A 35 -8.08 12.19 -33.70
N ARG A 36 -6.82 11.74 -33.61
CA ARG A 36 -6.08 11.18 -34.75
C ARG A 36 -6.62 9.77 -35.04
N GLN A 37 -7.37 9.60 -36.13
CA GLN A 37 -7.76 8.27 -36.61
C GLN A 37 -6.51 7.47 -37.01
N GLY A 38 -6.31 6.32 -36.38
CA GLY A 38 -5.25 5.37 -36.76
C GLY A 38 -5.66 4.57 -37.99
N LYS A 39 -4.90 4.71 -39.07
CA LYS A 39 -5.08 3.96 -40.31
C LYS A 39 -4.42 2.57 -40.16
N PRO A 40 -5.10 1.45 -40.46
CA PRO A 40 -4.47 0.13 -40.40
C PRO A 40 -3.59 -0.10 -41.63
N SER A 41 -2.39 -0.63 -41.41
CA SER A 41 -1.50 -1.16 -42.44
C SER A 41 -0.94 -2.49 -41.93
N GLY A 42 -1.36 -3.60 -42.55
CA GLY A 42 -0.79 -4.92 -42.33
C GLY A 42 0.14 -5.34 -43.48
N VAL A 43 0.38 -6.66 -43.55
CA VAL A 43 1.20 -7.41 -44.53
C VAL A 43 2.68 -7.59 -44.13
N HIS A 44 2.97 -8.81 -43.67
CA HIS A 44 4.12 -9.73 -43.93
C HIS A 44 5.58 -9.20 -43.99
N ASP A 45 6.63 -9.96 -43.67
CA ASP A 45 6.88 -11.41 -43.75
C ASP A 45 7.69 -12.00 -42.57
N ALA A 46 7.72 -13.33 -42.48
CA ALA A 46 8.77 -14.12 -41.82
C ALA A 46 9.29 -15.16 -42.83
N PRO A 47 10.57 -15.56 -42.80
CA PRO A 47 10.88 -16.84 -42.18
C PRO A 47 12.26 -16.98 -41.46
N ASP A 48 12.31 -17.94 -40.56
CA ASP A 48 13.46 -18.62 -39.91
C ASP A 48 14.24 -19.56 -40.90
N PRO A 49 15.23 -20.42 -40.50
CA PRO A 49 16.13 -20.50 -39.31
C PRO A 49 17.65 -20.76 -39.69
N VAL A 50 18.52 -21.13 -38.72
CA VAL A 50 19.48 -22.31 -38.72
C VAL A 50 20.91 -22.09 -38.12
N ARG A 51 21.17 -22.75 -36.95
CA ARG A 51 22.42 -23.47 -36.47
C ARG A 51 23.79 -22.72 -36.34
N MET A 52 24.82 -23.14 -35.55
CA MET A 52 25.06 -24.20 -34.52
C MET A 52 26.37 -23.90 -33.71
N PHE A 53 26.47 -24.37 -32.44
CA PHE A 53 27.65 -24.76 -31.56
C PHE A 53 29.02 -24.02 -31.63
N SER A 54 29.98 -24.07 -30.67
CA SER A 54 30.37 -25.00 -29.57
C SER A 54 31.21 -24.24 -28.49
N SER A 55 31.00 -24.33 -27.16
CA SER A 55 31.34 -25.36 -26.15
C SER A 55 32.78 -25.40 -25.57
N SER A 56 32.91 -25.16 -24.24
CA SER A 56 33.81 -25.81 -23.25
C SER A 56 33.45 -25.22 -21.85
N GLY A 57 33.53 -25.85 -20.67
CA GLY A 57 33.76 -27.23 -20.19
C GLY A 57 33.75 -27.21 -18.63
N SER A 58 33.71 -28.30 -17.86
CA SER A 58 33.45 -29.72 -18.17
C SER A 58 33.27 -30.57 -16.87
N ALA A 59 32.11 -31.22 -16.69
CA ALA A 59 31.88 -32.42 -15.84
C ALA A 59 31.97 -32.26 -14.29
N ALA A 60 31.45 -33.14 -13.42
CA ALA A 60 30.66 -34.40 -13.52
C ALA A 60 29.89 -34.59 -12.17
N SER A 61 28.92 -35.50 -11.96
CA SER A 61 28.21 -36.48 -12.81
C SER A 61 26.83 -36.81 -12.20
N ALA A 62 25.97 -37.48 -12.97
CA ALA A 62 24.64 -38.00 -12.63
C ALA A 62 24.63 -39.43 -12.04
N ARG A 63 23.50 -39.81 -11.43
CA ARG A 63 22.87 -41.15 -11.56
C ARG A 63 21.36 -41.04 -11.40
N ALA A 64 20.61 -41.67 -12.30
CA ALA A 64 19.15 -41.75 -12.28
C ALA A 64 18.71 -43.21 -12.18
N ILE A 65 17.55 -43.46 -11.57
CA ILE A 65 16.75 -44.67 -11.79
C ILE A 65 15.30 -44.22 -11.94
N ALA A 66 14.71 -44.50 -13.10
CA ALA A 66 13.28 -44.47 -13.31
C ALA A 66 12.80 -45.91 -13.49
N ALA A 67 11.66 -46.24 -12.89
CA ALA A 67 10.97 -47.51 -13.11
C ALA A 67 9.49 -47.20 -13.41
N ILE A 68 9.02 -47.63 -14.57
CA ILE A 68 7.63 -47.54 -15.01
C ILE A 68 7.10 -48.95 -15.21
N ALA A 69 5.96 -49.26 -14.58
CA ALA A 69 5.03 -50.32 -14.96
C ALA A 69 3.64 -49.84 -14.50
N LEU A 70 2.76 -49.38 -15.39
CA LEU A 70 1.88 -50.14 -16.30
C LEU A 70 0.81 -50.98 -15.59
N SER A 71 -0.42 -50.44 -15.56
CA SER A 71 -1.68 -51.20 -15.65
C SER A 71 -2.90 -50.26 -15.87
N GLU A 72 -3.39 -50.19 -17.11
CA GLU A 72 -4.82 -49.98 -17.44
C GLU A 72 -5.53 -51.37 -17.37
N PRO A 73 -6.88 -51.52 -17.19
CA PRO A 73 -7.96 -50.91 -18.00
C PRO A 73 -9.25 -50.55 -17.18
N GLU A 74 -10.46 -50.20 -17.71
CA GLU A 74 -10.97 -50.01 -19.08
C GLU A 74 -12.14 -48.99 -19.16
N VAL A 75 -12.38 -48.49 -20.38
CA VAL A 75 -13.59 -47.92 -21.04
C VAL A 75 -14.95 -47.87 -20.31
N ALA A 76 -15.60 -46.68 -20.34
CA ALA A 76 -17.05 -46.53 -20.56
C ALA A 76 -17.44 -45.11 -21.07
N GLU A 77 -17.65 -44.99 -22.39
CA GLU A 77 -18.35 -43.90 -23.11
C GLU A 77 -19.11 -44.57 -24.30
N PRO A 78 -20.04 -43.91 -25.04
CA PRO A 78 -20.48 -42.50 -24.97
C PRO A 78 -22.02 -42.32 -24.94
N SER A 79 -22.48 -41.06 -24.92
CA SER A 79 -23.63 -40.66 -25.75
C SER A 79 -23.59 -39.18 -26.11
N ASP A 80 -23.48 -38.89 -27.41
CA ASP A 80 -23.41 -37.53 -27.97
C ASP A 80 -24.64 -36.66 -27.69
N THR A 81 -24.43 -35.34 -27.65
CA THR A 81 -25.20 -34.47 -28.56
C THR A 81 -24.42 -33.19 -28.89
N ASP A 82 -24.23 -32.97 -30.18
CA ASP A 82 -23.35 -31.95 -30.78
C ASP A 82 -24.15 -30.65 -31.14
N PRO A 83 -23.69 -29.69 -31.97
CA PRO A 83 -23.29 -28.37 -31.47
C PRO A 83 -24.17 -27.20 -31.94
N GLY A 84 -24.13 -26.07 -31.21
CA GLY A 84 -25.04 -24.93 -31.45
C GLY A 84 -24.45 -23.52 -31.27
N ARG A 85 -23.85 -22.97 -32.34
CA ARG A 85 -23.77 -21.54 -32.72
C ARG A 85 -23.75 -20.43 -31.64
N THR A 86 -22.58 -19.77 -31.57
CA THR A 86 -22.38 -18.30 -31.68
C THR A 86 -23.50 -17.34 -31.21
N ALA A 87 -23.22 -16.57 -30.15
CA ALA A 87 -23.84 -15.27 -29.91
C ALA A 87 -22.86 -14.28 -29.24
N VAL A 88 -21.93 -13.71 -30.01
CA VAL A 88 -21.21 -12.49 -29.59
C VAL A 88 -22.26 -11.37 -29.53
N ARG A 89 -22.55 -10.88 -28.32
CA ARG A 89 -23.58 -9.86 -28.12
C ARG A 89 -22.97 -8.48 -28.29
N ASP A 90 -22.99 -7.98 -29.53
CA ASP A 90 -22.65 -6.60 -29.84
C ASP A 90 -23.48 -5.64 -28.98
N ARG A 91 -22.80 -4.86 -28.14
CA ARG A 91 -23.41 -3.73 -27.43
C ARG A 91 -23.44 -2.53 -28.37
N GLN A 92 -24.63 -2.15 -28.82
CA GLN A 92 -24.86 -0.85 -29.44
C GLN A 92 -24.34 0.27 -28.52
N PRO A 93 -23.71 1.32 -29.06
CA PRO A 93 -23.35 2.50 -28.30
C PRO A 93 -24.61 3.31 -27.98
N SER A 94 -25.15 3.14 -26.78
CA SER A 94 -26.22 4.01 -26.26
C SER A 94 -25.73 5.45 -26.12
N GLU A 95 -26.53 6.41 -26.56
CA GLU A 95 -26.23 7.84 -26.52
C GLU A 95 -25.83 8.34 -25.10
N PRO A 96 -24.94 9.34 -24.99
CA PRO A 96 -24.62 9.94 -23.71
C PRO A 96 -25.82 10.71 -23.15
N ALA A 97 -26.31 10.29 -21.98
CA ALA A 97 -27.40 10.97 -21.29
C ALA A 97 -27.09 12.47 -21.04
N PRO A 98 -28.09 13.36 -21.16
CA PRO A 98 -27.88 14.81 -21.00
C PRO A 98 -27.44 15.15 -19.57
N VAL A 99 -26.28 15.79 -19.45
CA VAL A 99 -25.74 16.23 -18.16
C VAL A 99 -26.58 17.39 -17.62
N VAL A 100 -27.48 17.10 -16.68
CA VAL A 100 -28.25 18.12 -15.95
C VAL A 100 -27.32 18.81 -14.94
N PRO A 101 -27.09 20.14 -15.05
CA PRO A 101 -26.26 20.85 -14.08
C PRO A 101 -27.00 21.00 -12.74
N LEU A 102 -26.46 20.37 -11.70
CA LEU A 102 -26.94 20.50 -10.31
C LEU A 102 -26.84 21.97 -9.84
N ARG A 103 -27.98 22.68 -9.85
CA ARG A 103 -28.07 24.01 -9.24
C ARG A 103 -27.89 23.91 -7.72
N ARG A 104 -26.72 24.35 -7.23
CA ARG A 104 -26.47 24.49 -5.78
C ARG A 104 -27.38 25.57 -5.18
N LYS A 105 -28.39 25.14 -4.42
CA LYS A 105 -29.37 26.02 -3.76
C LYS A 105 -28.64 26.91 -2.73
N LYS A 106 -28.71 28.23 -2.91
CA LYS A 106 -28.14 29.25 -2.00
C LYS A 106 -29.25 29.74 -1.06
N SER A 107 -29.27 29.25 0.17
CA SER A 107 -30.03 29.84 1.27
C SER A 107 -29.13 30.79 2.04
N GLY A 108 -29.56 32.03 2.22
CA GLY A 108 -28.83 33.04 3.01
C GLY A 108 -29.72 33.63 4.10
N ALA A 109 -29.10 33.86 5.25
CA ALA A 109 -29.47 34.75 6.36
C ALA A 109 -28.13 34.90 7.13
N ALA A 110 -27.55 36.07 7.43
CA ALA A 110 -28.11 37.27 8.06
C ALA A 110 -28.80 36.89 9.39
N SER A 111 -28.44 37.42 10.55
CA SER A 111 -27.55 38.53 10.88
C SER A 111 -27.37 38.57 12.40
N GLU A 112 -26.20 38.95 12.91
CA GLU A 112 -26.19 39.78 14.13
C GLU A 112 -24.93 40.63 14.23
N SER A 113 -25.11 41.86 14.72
CA SER A 113 -24.12 42.91 14.79
C SER A 113 -24.36 43.73 16.04
N ARG A 114 -23.35 43.92 16.91
CA ARG A 114 -23.15 45.23 17.55
C ARG A 114 -21.79 45.43 18.22
N ASP A 115 -21.16 46.51 17.78
CA ASP A 115 -20.28 47.47 18.46
C ASP A 115 -19.94 47.26 19.95
N ARG A 116 -18.66 47.48 20.27
CA ARG A 116 -18.32 48.63 21.12
C ARG A 116 -16.95 49.25 20.77
N SER A 117 -16.90 50.56 20.98
CA SER A 117 -15.85 51.54 20.68
C SER A 117 -14.48 51.24 21.31
N GLN A 118 -13.39 51.63 20.63
CA GLN A 118 -12.48 52.74 21.01
C GLN A 118 -11.67 52.52 22.28
N ASP A 119 -10.34 52.54 22.13
CA ASP A 119 -9.51 53.62 22.70
C ASP A 119 -8.26 53.81 21.82
N GLU A 120 -7.80 55.05 21.70
CA GLU A 120 -6.60 55.45 20.95
C GLU A 120 -5.40 55.50 21.91
N GLU A 121 -4.20 55.19 21.42
CA GLU A 121 -3.04 56.01 21.81
C GLU A 121 -2.02 56.09 20.68
N GLN A 122 -1.55 57.32 20.42
CA GLN A 122 -0.64 57.67 19.34
C GLN A 122 0.81 57.59 19.82
N THR A 123 1.74 57.23 18.93
CA THR A 123 3.12 57.72 19.02
C THR A 123 3.71 57.91 17.63
N GLU A 124 3.62 59.16 17.18
CA GLU A 124 4.67 59.99 16.56
C GLU A 124 5.61 59.42 15.47
N ALA A 125 5.91 60.26 14.47
CA ALA A 125 6.60 59.90 13.24
C ALA A 125 7.82 60.80 12.95
N ALA A 126 8.87 60.22 12.35
CA ALA A 126 9.85 60.84 11.43
C ALA A 126 11.04 59.89 11.17
N PRO A 127 11.85 60.09 10.11
CA PRO A 127 11.50 60.47 8.73
C PRO A 127 12.06 59.45 7.69
N GLU A 128 11.84 59.70 6.40
CA GLU A 128 12.27 58.82 5.29
C GLU A 128 13.80 58.75 5.09
N GLU A 129 14.29 57.57 4.67
CA GLU A 129 15.55 57.45 3.90
C GLU A 129 15.37 56.37 2.80
N PRO A 130 15.61 56.68 1.50
CA PRO A 130 15.30 55.77 0.40
C PRO A 130 16.46 54.80 0.08
N ALA A 131 16.32 53.53 0.47
CA ALA A 131 17.27 52.47 0.13
C ALA A 131 16.89 51.74 -1.20
N PRO A 132 17.88 51.31 -2.01
CA PRO A 132 17.73 51.33 -3.47
C PRO A 132 17.01 50.13 -4.09
N GLU A 133 16.49 50.36 -5.30
CA GLU A 133 15.93 49.36 -6.20
C GLU A 133 16.86 48.15 -6.40
N ARG A 134 16.57 47.05 -5.70
CA ARG A 134 17.16 45.74 -6.03
C ARG A 134 16.47 45.14 -7.25
N THR A 135 16.75 45.70 -8.42
CA THR A 135 16.62 45.05 -9.72
C THR A 135 17.62 43.90 -9.85
N LYS A 136 17.51 42.88 -8.99
CA LYS A 136 18.08 41.57 -9.27
C LYS A 136 17.18 40.87 -10.27
N SER A 137 17.44 41.13 -11.54
CA SER A 137 17.04 40.26 -12.63
C SER A 137 17.49 38.83 -12.28
N LEU A 138 16.51 37.98 -11.93
CA LEU A 138 16.73 36.55 -11.83
C LEU A 138 17.22 36.10 -13.20
N ALA A 139 18.50 35.73 -13.27
CA ALA A 139 19.09 35.20 -14.49
C ALA A 139 18.24 34.03 -14.98
N ASN A 140 17.95 34.00 -16.28
CA ASN A 140 17.24 32.90 -16.93
C ASN A 140 18.05 31.61 -16.85
N LEU A 141 18.00 30.94 -15.70
CA LEU A 141 18.43 29.57 -15.52
C LEU A 141 17.56 28.72 -16.43
N ARG A 142 18.13 28.31 -17.57
CA ARG A 142 17.53 27.32 -18.46
C ARG A 142 17.44 26.00 -17.71
N ILE A 143 16.33 25.80 -17.00
CA ILE A 143 15.95 24.49 -16.47
C ILE A 143 15.95 23.54 -17.69
N PRO A 144 16.80 22.50 -17.71
CA PRO A 144 16.81 21.57 -18.84
C PRO A 144 15.42 20.96 -18.95
N PRO A 145 14.83 20.87 -20.16
CA PRO A 145 13.49 20.35 -20.33
C PRO A 145 13.47 18.89 -19.86
N GLY A 146 12.87 18.67 -18.68
CA GLY A 146 12.56 17.32 -18.22
C GLY A 146 11.69 16.60 -19.26
N PRO A 147 11.70 15.26 -19.29
CA PRO A 147 10.82 14.51 -20.18
C PRO A 147 9.38 14.99 -20.01
N PRO A 148 8.59 15.12 -21.09
CA PRO A 148 7.30 15.81 -21.06
C PRO A 148 6.36 15.11 -20.07
N ILE A 149 6.21 15.71 -18.90
CA ILE A 149 5.29 15.23 -17.87
C ILE A 149 3.90 15.41 -18.45
N LEU A 150 3.19 14.31 -18.69
CA LEU A 150 1.83 14.34 -19.18
C LEU A 150 0.99 15.22 -18.25
N ALA A 151 0.16 16.10 -18.80
CA ALA A 151 -0.71 16.97 -17.98
C ALA A 151 -1.61 16.16 -17.04
N SER A 152 -1.94 14.92 -17.41
CA SER A 152 -2.63 13.95 -16.56
C SER A 152 -1.84 13.56 -15.30
N ASP A 153 -0.51 13.50 -15.37
CA ASP A 153 0.33 13.14 -14.23
C ASP A 153 0.56 14.33 -13.29
N LEU A 154 0.66 15.57 -13.82
CA LEU A 154 0.61 16.78 -12.98
C LEU A 154 -0.73 16.90 -12.24
N LEU A 155 -1.86 16.67 -12.92
CA LEU A 155 -3.19 16.63 -12.30
C LEU A 155 -3.30 15.50 -11.25
N ARG A 156 -2.71 14.33 -11.50
CA ARG A 156 -2.66 13.23 -10.51
C ARG A 156 -1.76 13.56 -9.32
N GLU A 157 -0.66 14.27 -9.52
CA GLU A 157 0.23 14.74 -8.45
C GLU A 157 -0.51 15.74 -7.54
N GLN A 158 -1.23 16.70 -8.14
CA GLN A 158 -2.03 17.71 -7.44
C GLN A 158 -3.28 17.12 -6.75
N MET A 159 -3.87 16.05 -7.29
CA MET A 159 -5.02 15.36 -6.68
C MET A 159 -4.63 14.22 -5.73
N ARG A 160 -3.35 14.04 -5.36
CA ARG A 160 -3.00 13.09 -4.29
C ARG A 160 -3.54 13.57 -2.93
N PRO A 161 -4.22 12.71 -2.15
CA PRO A 161 -4.59 13.05 -0.78
C PRO A 161 -3.35 13.40 0.05
N SER A 162 -3.42 14.48 0.82
CA SER A 162 -2.35 14.88 1.75
C SER A 162 -2.16 13.89 2.90
N ALA A 163 -3.24 13.23 3.33
CA ALA A 163 -3.27 12.23 4.40
C ALA A 163 -3.93 10.92 3.91
N PRO A 164 -3.24 10.10 3.09
CA PRO A 164 -3.81 8.87 2.55
C PRO A 164 -4.11 7.85 3.66
N GLY A 165 -5.32 7.29 3.60
CA GLY A 165 -5.75 6.18 4.45
C GLY A 165 -6.05 6.52 5.91
N ASP A 166 -5.96 7.79 6.36
CA ASP A 166 -6.11 8.17 7.79
C ASP A 166 -7.29 7.46 8.48
N ARG A 167 -8.52 7.66 7.97
CA ARG A 167 -9.75 7.06 8.54
C ARG A 167 -9.71 5.53 8.55
N MET A 168 -9.13 4.90 7.53
CA MET A 168 -9.00 3.44 7.46
C MET A 168 -8.04 2.94 8.54
N VAL A 169 -6.88 3.58 8.72
CA VAL A 169 -5.92 3.20 9.77
C VAL A 169 -6.55 3.31 11.15
N ARG A 170 -7.27 4.40 11.45
CA ARG A 170 -7.98 4.52 12.75
C ARG A 170 -8.99 3.39 12.96
N ILE A 171 -9.85 3.11 11.98
CA ILE A 171 -10.87 2.06 12.10
C ILE A 171 -10.22 0.68 12.26
N VAL A 172 -9.22 0.36 11.44
CA VAL A 172 -8.51 -0.93 11.48
C VAL A 172 -7.75 -1.11 12.79
N THR A 173 -7.00 -0.09 13.25
CA THR A 173 -6.29 -0.16 14.55
C THR A 173 -7.28 -0.30 15.70
N VAL A 174 -8.35 0.50 15.76
CA VAL A 174 -9.34 0.37 16.84
C VAL A 174 -9.99 -1.02 16.82
N ALA A 175 -10.43 -1.52 15.66
CA ALA A 175 -11.07 -2.82 15.55
C ALA A 175 -10.12 -3.98 15.91
N LEU A 176 -8.88 -3.98 15.39
CA LEU A 176 -7.91 -5.04 15.69
C LEU A 176 -7.46 -4.99 17.15
N SER A 177 -7.23 -3.80 17.71
CA SER A 177 -6.80 -3.66 19.10
C SER A 177 -7.91 -3.97 20.12
N THR A 178 -9.18 -3.68 19.82
CA THR A 178 -10.30 -4.13 20.68
C THR A 178 -10.52 -5.64 20.59
N LEU A 179 -10.49 -6.23 19.38
CA LEU A 179 -10.56 -7.69 19.21
C LEU A 179 -9.38 -8.39 19.92
N GLY A 180 -8.17 -7.88 19.77
CA GLY A 180 -6.99 -8.37 20.46
C GLY A 180 -7.11 -8.26 21.98
N ALA A 181 -7.67 -7.17 22.50
CA ALA A 181 -7.86 -6.98 23.94
C ALA A 181 -8.91 -7.95 24.51
N VAL A 182 -10.01 -8.18 23.80
CA VAL A 182 -11.00 -9.22 24.16
C VAL A 182 -10.35 -10.61 24.15
N GLY A 183 -9.57 -10.93 23.12
CA GLY A 183 -8.80 -12.18 23.04
C GLY A 183 -7.84 -12.35 24.23
N ALA A 184 -7.02 -11.33 24.52
CA ALA A 184 -6.06 -11.35 25.63
C ALA A 184 -6.73 -11.45 27.01
N LEU A 185 -7.92 -10.87 27.20
CA LEU A 185 -8.71 -11.05 28.44
C LEU A 185 -9.24 -12.48 28.58
N MET A 186 -9.76 -13.07 27.50
CA MET A 186 -10.32 -14.43 27.51
C MET A 186 -9.26 -15.50 27.70
N THR A 187 -8.06 -15.33 27.11
CA THR A 187 -7.00 -16.34 27.16
C THR A 187 -6.02 -16.13 28.31
N GLY A 188 -5.78 -14.89 28.72
CA GLY A 188 -4.63 -14.54 29.55
C GLY A 188 -4.74 -14.90 31.03
N GLY A 189 -5.90 -14.65 31.65
CA GLY A 189 -6.03 -14.63 33.11
C GLY A 189 -5.18 -13.54 33.78
N MET A 190 -4.92 -13.70 35.09
CA MET A 190 -4.32 -12.69 35.98
C MET A 190 -2.78 -12.57 35.90
N HIS A 191 -2.16 -12.91 34.76
CA HIS A 191 -0.70 -12.94 34.62
C HIS A 191 -0.13 -11.56 34.22
N PRO A 192 1.05 -11.11 34.73
CA PRO A 192 1.62 -9.80 34.39
C PRO A 192 1.70 -9.49 32.88
N LEU A 193 1.99 -10.50 32.04
CA LEU A 193 2.05 -10.35 30.59
C LEU A 193 0.71 -9.96 29.93
N THR A 194 -0.41 -10.30 30.55
CA THR A 194 -1.75 -10.02 30.00
C THR A 194 -2.12 -8.57 30.28
N PHE A 195 -1.75 -8.05 31.45
CA PHE A 195 -1.78 -6.62 31.75
C PHE A 195 -0.88 -5.81 30.81
N VAL A 196 0.35 -6.27 30.53
CA VAL A 196 1.24 -5.62 29.54
C VAL A 196 0.61 -5.65 28.13
N SER A 197 0.04 -6.78 27.74
CA SER A 197 -0.67 -6.94 26.46
C SER A 197 -1.84 -5.97 26.33
N LEU A 198 -2.69 -5.90 27.35
CA LEU A 198 -3.83 -4.99 27.42
C LEU A 198 -3.40 -3.52 27.48
N ALA A 199 -2.33 -3.19 28.19
CA ALA A 199 -1.77 -1.84 28.19
C ALA A 199 -1.32 -1.42 26.77
N LEU A 200 -0.61 -2.29 26.05
CA LEU A 200 -0.18 -2.00 24.68
C LEU A 200 -1.36 -1.85 23.70
N LEU A 201 -2.37 -2.73 23.79
CA LEU A 201 -3.56 -2.67 22.94
C LEU A 201 -4.42 -1.43 23.24
N THR A 202 -4.62 -1.08 24.52
CA THR A 202 -5.34 0.14 24.91
C THR A 202 -4.56 1.41 24.50
N VAL A 203 -3.24 1.41 24.57
CA VAL A 203 -2.41 2.50 24.02
C VAL A 203 -2.58 2.60 22.50
N MET A 204 -2.65 1.50 21.74
CA MET A 204 -2.96 1.58 20.31
C MET A 204 -4.36 2.15 20.02
N VAL A 205 -5.39 1.76 20.79
CA VAL A 205 -6.75 2.31 20.68
C VAL A 205 -6.75 3.82 20.97
N THR A 206 -6.11 4.27 22.05
CA THR A 206 -6.07 5.69 22.42
C THR A 206 -5.27 6.53 21.42
N LEU A 207 -4.13 6.03 20.91
CA LEU A 207 -3.37 6.68 19.83
C LEU A 207 -4.14 6.74 18.50
N ALA A 208 -4.97 5.73 18.19
CA ALA A 208 -5.83 5.75 17.02
C ALA A 208 -7.03 6.70 17.16
N ALA A 209 -7.62 6.80 18.35
CA ALA A 209 -8.78 7.65 18.63
C ALA A 209 -8.42 9.14 18.83
N THR A 210 -7.23 9.44 19.38
CA THR A 210 -6.84 10.82 19.70
C THR A 210 -6.66 11.71 18.46
N PRO A 211 -7.04 13.00 18.54
CA PRO A 211 -6.88 13.96 17.46
C PRO A 211 -5.43 14.44 17.34
N MET A 212 -4.55 13.56 16.84
CA MET A 212 -3.15 13.86 16.54
C MET A 212 -2.92 14.24 15.08
N SER A 213 -1.81 14.94 14.81
CA SER A 213 -1.32 15.17 13.45
C SER A 213 -1.04 13.84 12.74
N TYR A 214 -1.21 13.81 11.42
CA TYR A 214 -1.08 12.58 10.61
C TYR A 214 0.27 11.87 10.85
N GLY A 215 1.37 12.64 10.81
CA GLY A 215 2.72 12.10 11.05
C GLY A 215 2.97 11.69 12.49
N GLY A 216 2.45 12.44 13.47
CA GLY A 216 2.58 12.09 14.89
C GLY A 216 1.91 10.75 15.19
N ARG A 217 0.66 10.54 14.72
CA ARG A 217 -0.05 9.27 14.88
C ARG A 217 0.61 8.13 14.10
N ALA A 218 1.05 8.37 12.87
CA ALA A 218 1.74 7.34 12.08
C ALA A 218 2.98 6.82 12.81
N MET A 219 3.79 7.72 13.39
CA MET A 219 4.99 7.34 14.14
C MET A 219 4.66 6.66 15.46
N SER A 220 3.68 7.16 16.22
CA SER A 220 3.30 6.56 17.51
C SER A 220 2.69 5.16 17.33
N LEU A 221 1.78 4.97 16.36
CA LEU A 221 1.24 3.64 16.05
C LEU A 221 2.30 2.68 15.52
N PHE A 222 3.24 3.15 14.70
CA PHE A 222 4.37 2.33 14.24
C PHE A 222 5.27 1.89 15.41
N LEU A 223 5.62 2.82 16.31
CA LEU A 223 6.45 2.52 17.48
C LEU A 223 5.74 1.58 18.45
N THR A 224 4.49 1.88 18.87
CA THR A 224 3.72 1.01 19.78
C THR A 224 3.45 -0.35 19.16
N GLY A 225 3.12 -0.43 17.87
CA GLY A 225 2.95 -1.69 17.14
C GLY A 225 4.24 -2.52 17.11
N SER A 226 5.39 -1.88 16.86
CA SER A 226 6.71 -2.52 16.86
C SER A 226 7.11 -2.99 18.27
N ILE A 227 6.84 -2.21 19.31
CA ILE A 227 7.07 -2.60 20.72
C ILE A 227 6.21 -3.81 21.08
N ALA A 228 4.92 -3.80 20.75
CA ALA A 228 4.01 -4.92 21.02
C ALA A 228 4.45 -6.21 20.30
N THR A 229 4.89 -6.07 19.06
CA THR A 229 5.51 -7.16 18.28
C THR A 229 6.77 -7.67 18.97
N GLY A 230 7.68 -6.78 19.36
CA GLY A 230 8.93 -7.12 20.05
C GLY A 230 8.71 -7.80 21.41
N VAL A 231 7.71 -7.37 22.19
CA VAL A 231 7.35 -8.02 23.47
C VAL A 231 6.82 -9.43 23.24
N ALA A 232 5.95 -9.64 22.25
CA ALA A 232 5.44 -10.98 21.93
C ALA A 232 6.56 -11.93 21.47
N LEU A 233 7.45 -11.46 20.60
CA LEU A 233 8.60 -12.21 20.12
C LEU A 233 9.61 -12.50 21.24
N TRP A 234 9.83 -11.54 22.15
CA TRP A 234 10.68 -11.74 23.33
C TRP A 234 10.15 -12.87 24.22
N GLN A 235 8.82 -12.92 24.46
CA GLN A 235 8.20 -14.04 25.17
C GLN A 235 8.44 -15.37 24.46
N GLN A 236 8.30 -15.41 23.13
CA GLN A 236 8.62 -16.62 22.35
C GLN A 236 10.08 -17.05 22.55
N THR A 237 11.05 -16.13 22.52
CA THR A 237 12.47 -16.47 22.74
C THR A 237 12.77 -16.96 24.16
N LEU A 238 12.07 -16.45 25.19
CA LEU A 238 12.19 -16.95 26.57
C LEU A 238 11.68 -18.40 26.72
N HIS A 239 10.74 -18.80 25.87
CA HIS A 239 10.23 -20.18 25.78
C HIS A 239 11.00 -21.05 24.77
N ALA A 240 12.21 -20.61 24.35
CA ALA A 240 13.07 -21.30 23.38
C ALA A 240 12.43 -21.56 22.00
N ILE A 241 11.39 -20.81 21.63
CA ILE A 241 10.79 -20.85 20.30
C ILE A 241 11.74 -20.21 19.29
N ALA A 242 11.82 -20.78 18.07
CA ALA A 242 12.78 -20.40 17.04
C ALA A 242 12.72 -18.89 16.68
N PRO A 243 13.86 -18.24 16.42
CA PRO A 243 13.94 -16.79 16.17
C PRO A 243 13.30 -16.35 14.83
N GLU A 244 12.83 -17.30 14.03
CA GLU A 244 12.22 -17.10 12.70
C GLU A 244 11.02 -16.14 12.74
N GLY A 245 10.22 -16.18 13.81
CA GLY A 245 9.08 -15.28 14.01
C GLY A 245 9.47 -13.80 13.99
N ILE A 246 10.68 -13.46 14.45
CA ILE A 246 11.21 -12.08 14.45
C ILE A 246 11.43 -11.62 13.00
N ILE A 247 12.05 -12.49 12.20
CA ILE A 247 12.37 -12.19 10.80
C ILE A 247 11.06 -12.09 9.99
N LEU A 248 10.10 -12.99 10.21
CA LEU A 248 8.79 -12.96 9.55
C LEU A 248 8.00 -11.69 9.89
N ALA A 249 7.91 -11.32 11.17
CA ALA A 249 7.17 -10.13 11.60
C ALA A 249 7.82 -8.86 11.03
N GLY A 250 9.15 -8.73 11.11
CA GLY A 250 9.90 -7.62 10.52
C GLY A 250 9.73 -7.54 9.00
N ALA A 251 9.85 -8.66 8.28
CA ALA A 251 9.63 -8.74 6.84
C ALA A 251 8.19 -8.36 6.47
N THR A 252 7.20 -8.83 7.25
CA THR A 252 5.78 -8.51 7.03
C THR A 252 5.50 -7.03 7.20
N ILE A 253 6.01 -6.40 8.26
CA ILE A 253 5.90 -4.94 8.50
C ILE A 253 6.51 -4.17 7.34
N LEU A 254 7.76 -4.47 6.98
CA LEU A 254 8.50 -3.79 5.91
C LEU A 254 7.84 -3.96 4.53
N LEU A 255 7.45 -5.18 4.16
CA LEU A 255 6.88 -5.48 2.85
C LEU A 255 5.45 -4.95 2.71
N SER A 256 4.58 -5.11 3.72
CA SER A 256 3.23 -4.54 3.68
C SER A 256 3.26 -3.00 3.66
N GLY A 257 4.07 -2.37 4.51
CA GLY A 257 4.22 -0.92 4.57
C GLY A 257 4.79 -0.32 3.29
N SER A 258 5.78 -0.98 2.68
CA SER A 258 6.38 -0.54 1.41
C SER A 258 5.45 -0.75 0.21
N LEU A 259 4.66 -1.83 0.16
CA LEU A 259 3.64 -2.07 -0.87
C LEU A 259 2.49 -1.07 -0.79
N LEU A 260 2.00 -0.76 0.42
CA LEU A 260 1.02 0.31 0.64
C LEU A 260 1.59 1.68 0.26
N PHE A 261 2.82 2.00 0.66
CA PHE A 261 3.49 3.25 0.25
C PHE A 261 3.61 3.33 -1.29
N ARG A 262 4.00 2.24 -1.97
CA ARG A 262 4.07 2.15 -3.43
C ARG A 262 2.70 2.35 -4.10
N ALA A 263 1.61 1.91 -3.48
CA ALA A 263 0.25 2.13 -4.01
C ALA A 263 -0.05 3.64 -4.19
N TYR A 264 0.43 4.47 -3.25
CA TYR A 264 0.30 5.92 -3.26
C TYR A 264 1.41 6.63 -4.08
N TYR A 265 2.67 6.19 -3.98
CA TYR A 265 3.87 6.88 -4.51
C TYR A 265 4.71 6.00 -5.49
N ARG A 266 4.10 5.57 -6.59
CA ARG A 266 4.71 4.65 -7.59
C ARG A 266 6.02 5.12 -8.22
N GLY A 267 6.11 6.42 -8.50
CA GLY A 267 7.30 7.03 -9.12
C GLY A 267 8.48 7.21 -8.16
N ALA A 268 8.26 7.09 -6.85
CA ALA A 268 9.29 7.34 -5.85
C ALA A 268 10.36 6.23 -5.89
N ARG A 269 11.63 6.60 -6.07
CA ARG A 269 12.77 5.69 -5.91
C ARG A 269 12.78 5.02 -4.53
N LEU A 270 12.34 5.75 -3.50
CA LEU A 270 12.19 5.25 -2.14
C LEU A 270 11.19 4.08 -2.03
N ALA A 271 10.10 4.09 -2.81
CA ALA A 271 9.14 2.98 -2.83
C ALA A 271 9.77 1.70 -3.44
N ARG A 272 10.65 1.87 -4.43
CA ARG A 272 11.39 0.75 -5.02
C ARG A 272 12.35 0.13 -4.00
N ILE A 273 13.19 0.95 -3.37
CA ILE A 273 14.17 0.51 -2.36
C ILE A 273 13.46 -0.19 -1.20
N ALA A 274 12.39 0.41 -0.66
CA ALA A 274 11.65 -0.16 0.46
C ALA A 274 11.02 -1.54 0.12
N VAL A 275 10.43 -1.70 -1.08
CA VAL A 275 9.88 -3.00 -1.51
C VAL A 275 11.01 -4.02 -1.72
N THR A 276 12.14 -3.66 -2.32
CA THR A 276 13.27 -4.60 -2.47
C THR A 276 13.83 -5.04 -1.12
N CYS A 277 13.91 -4.15 -0.13
CA CYS A 277 14.30 -4.54 1.24
C CYS A 277 13.28 -5.47 1.90
N GLY A 278 11.97 -5.23 1.71
CA GLY A 278 10.91 -6.11 2.22
C GLY A 278 10.95 -7.51 1.59
N VAL A 279 11.18 -7.60 0.28
CA VAL A 279 11.32 -8.89 -0.43
C VAL A 279 12.57 -9.64 0.01
N LEU A 280 13.72 -8.95 0.17
CA LEU A 280 14.95 -9.56 0.68
C LEU A 280 14.80 -10.02 2.14
N ALA A 281 14.05 -9.31 2.97
CA ALA A 281 13.74 -9.74 4.33
C ALA A 281 12.87 -11.01 4.34
N LEU A 282 11.82 -11.08 3.49
CA LEU A 282 10.97 -12.28 3.40
C LEU A 282 11.72 -13.48 2.78
N ALA A 283 12.59 -13.24 1.81
CA ALA A 283 13.46 -14.27 1.23
C ALA A 283 14.47 -14.80 2.26
N THR A 284 15.07 -13.91 3.06
CA THR A 284 15.94 -14.29 4.19
C THR A 284 15.17 -15.17 5.18
N TRP A 285 13.95 -14.79 5.57
CA TRP A 285 13.11 -15.62 6.42
C TRP A 285 12.85 -17.00 5.81
N PHE A 286 12.43 -17.08 4.54
CA PHE A 286 12.13 -18.35 3.87
C PHE A 286 13.33 -19.31 3.78
N VAL A 287 14.55 -18.76 3.70
CA VAL A 287 15.80 -19.54 3.76
C VAL A 287 16.09 -20.00 5.18
N VAL A 288 15.99 -19.12 6.18
CA VAL A 288 16.28 -19.44 7.60
C VAL A 288 15.28 -20.45 8.16
N SER A 289 13.98 -20.29 7.88
CA SER A 289 12.91 -21.21 8.28
C SER A 289 12.90 -22.53 7.49
N ARG A 290 13.86 -22.71 6.58
CA ARG A 290 13.96 -23.83 5.66
C ARG A 290 12.62 -24.18 5.00
N GLY A 291 11.86 -23.17 4.55
CA GLY A 291 10.50 -23.35 4.05
C GLY A 291 10.37 -24.38 2.92
N HIS A 292 11.46 -24.62 2.18
CA HIS A 292 11.57 -25.66 1.16
C HIS A 292 11.61 -27.10 1.71
N GLU A 293 12.18 -27.34 2.90
CA GLU A 293 12.17 -28.65 3.58
C GLU A 293 10.77 -28.99 4.11
N SER A 294 9.95 -27.98 4.45
CA SER A 294 8.60 -28.18 5.01
C SER A 294 7.64 -28.96 4.10
N LEU A 295 7.86 -28.94 2.78
CA LEU A 295 7.07 -29.72 1.81
C LEU A 295 7.47 -31.21 1.72
N ILE A 296 8.61 -31.59 2.27
CA ILE A 296 9.11 -32.97 2.23
C ILE A 296 8.61 -33.76 3.45
N MET A 297 8.27 -33.06 4.53
CA MET A 297 7.81 -33.61 5.82
C MET A 297 6.27 -33.58 5.97
N LEU A 298 5.50 -33.80 4.89
CA LEU A 298 4.04 -33.83 4.97
C LEU A 298 3.54 -35.14 5.59
N GLU A 299 3.39 -35.15 6.91
CA GLU A 299 2.54 -36.11 7.61
C GLU A 299 1.06 -35.89 7.26
N GLY A 300 0.22 -36.92 7.35
CA GLY A 300 -1.16 -36.90 6.85
C GLY A 300 -2.17 -36.02 7.60
N HIS A 301 -1.72 -35.17 8.53
CA HIS A 301 -2.55 -34.37 9.41
C HIS A 301 -2.42 -32.86 9.14
N TRP A 302 -3.46 -32.07 9.45
CA TRP A 302 -3.50 -30.65 9.08
C TRP A 302 -2.39 -29.79 9.72
N GLN A 303 -1.90 -30.17 10.91
CA GLN A 303 -0.87 -29.41 11.63
C GLN A 303 0.50 -29.40 10.92
N SER A 304 0.83 -30.40 10.09
CA SER A 304 2.08 -30.41 9.30
C SER A 304 1.92 -29.60 8.00
N TRP A 305 0.87 -29.91 7.21
CA TRP A 305 0.72 -29.33 5.88
C TRP A 305 0.18 -27.90 5.87
N ALA A 306 -0.68 -27.49 6.82
CA ALA A 306 -1.26 -26.15 6.78
C ALA A 306 -0.21 -25.04 7.01
N PRO A 307 0.71 -25.15 8.00
CA PRO A 307 1.84 -24.23 8.11
C PRO A 307 2.77 -24.29 6.89
N ALA A 308 3.08 -25.48 6.34
CA ALA A 308 3.92 -25.62 5.14
C ALA A 308 3.31 -24.89 3.92
N VAL A 309 1.99 -25.04 3.69
CA VAL A 309 1.27 -24.29 2.65
C VAL A 309 1.39 -22.78 2.86
N THR A 310 1.25 -22.29 4.11
CA THR A 310 1.43 -20.84 4.35
C THR A 310 2.85 -20.35 4.02
N HIS A 311 3.92 -21.10 4.36
CA HIS A 311 5.29 -20.77 3.96
C HIS A 311 5.44 -20.62 2.44
N MET A 312 4.88 -21.57 1.68
CA MET A 312 4.92 -21.53 0.21
C MET A 312 4.13 -20.34 -0.35
N THR A 313 2.97 -20.01 0.24
CA THR A 313 2.21 -18.82 -0.17
C THR A 313 2.90 -17.50 0.17
N PHE A 314 3.71 -17.43 1.24
CA PHE A 314 4.58 -16.28 1.51
C PHE A 314 5.68 -16.15 0.44
N GLY A 315 6.35 -17.24 0.08
CA GLY A 315 7.33 -17.25 -1.00
C GLY A 315 6.71 -16.80 -2.34
N LEU A 316 5.52 -17.31 -2.67
CA LEU A 316 4.76 -16.89 -3.84
C LEU A 316 4.38 -15.41 -3.78
N LEU A 317 3.90 -14.89 -2.63
CA LEU A 317 3.58 -13.47 -2.47
C LEU A 317 4.81 -12.56 -2.59
N ALA A 318 6.00 -12.99 -2.13
CA ALA A 318 7.24 -12.28 -2.40
C ALA A 318 7.51 -12.17 -3.91
N LEU A 319 7.41 -13.28 -4.65
CA LEU A 319 7.58 -13.29 -6.11
C LEU A 319 6.53 -12.44 -6.84
N LEU A 320 5.26 -12.51 -6.44
CA LEU A 320 4.18 -11.68 -7.01
C LEU A 320 4.37 -10.19 -6.66
N SER A 321 4.94 -9.88 -5.49
CA SER A 321 5.28 -8.49 -5.13
C SER A 321 6.42 -7.91 -5.99
N LEU A 322 7.30 -8.75 -6.55
CA LEU A 322 8.26 -8.36 -7.59
C LEU A 322 7.57 -8.09 -8.93
N LEU A 323 6.48 -8.78 -9.29
CA LEU A 323 5.71 -8.42 -10.49
C LEU A 323 5.05 -7.04 -10.34
N ALA A 324 4.56 -6.71 -9.14
CA ALA A 324 4.12 -5.36 -8.80
C ALA A 324 5.25 -4.31 -8.85
N PHE A 325 6.53 -4.74 -8.94
CA PHE A 325 7.68 -3.88 -9.15
C PHE A 325 7.90 -3.50 -10.63
N MET A 326 7.66 -4.44 -11.55
CA MET A 326 8.07 -4.39 -12.96
C MET A 326 7.35 -3.30 -13.78
N GLU A 327 6.04 -3.13 -13.61
CA GLU A 327 5.28 -2.11 -14.35
C GLU A 327 5.17 -0.77 -13.59
N SER A 328 5.35 0.32 -14.33
CA SER A 328 5.05 1.70 -13.90
C SER A 328 3.62 2.14 -14.24
N SER A 329 3.03 1.51 -15.25
CA SER A 329 1.71 1.75 -15.87
C SER A 329 0.55 1.30 -14.99
N THR A 330 0.56 0.04 -14.53
CA THR A 330 -0.59 -0.54 -13.86
C THR A 330 -0.73 -0.08 -12.41
N ARG A 331 -1.98 0.00 -11.92
CA ARG A 331 -2.26 0.14 -10.48
C ARG A 331 -2.03 -1.18 -9.72
N GLY A 332 -1.46 -2.20 -10.38
CA GLY A 332 -1.76 -3.61 -10.23
C GLY A 332 -1.62 -4.15 -8.81
N GLY A 333 -2.72 -4.14 -8.06
CA GLY A 333 -2.86 -4.92 -6.84
C GLY A 333 -1.93 -4.59 -5.66
N SER A 334 -1.00 -3.64 -5.69
CA SER A 334 -0.04 -3.44 -4.55
C SER A 334 -0.71 -3.30 -3.16
N HIS A 335 -1.88 -2.67 -3.08
CA HIS A 335 -2.70 -2.63 -1.86
C HIS A 335 -3.37 -3.99 -1.55
N VAL A 336 -3.82 -4.72 -2.57
CA VAL A 336 -4.36 -6.09 -2.45
C VAL A 336 -3.27 -7.05 -1.96
N TRP A 337 -2.05 -6.98 -2.51
CA TRP A 337 -0.89 -7.76 -2.10
C TRP A 337 -0.47 -7.45 -0.66
N ALA A 338 -0.49 -6.18 -0.25
CA ALA A 338 -0.23 -5.81 1.14
C ALA A 338 -1.31 -6.37 2.10
N VAL A 339 -2.59 -6.27 1.75
CA VAL A 339 -3.69 -6.85 2.54
C VAL A 339 -3.60 -8.38 2.57
N ALA A 340 -3.28 -9.02 1.44
CA ALA A 340 -3.09 -10.47 1.36
C ALA A 340 -1.91 -10.94 2.23
N LEU A 341 -0.80 -10.21 2.25
CA LEU A 341 0.35 -10.51 3.11
C LEU A 341 -0.01 -10.40 4.60
N LEU A 342 -0.74 -9.34 4.99
CA LEU A 342 -1.19 -9.14 6.37
C LEU A 342 -2.23 -10.19 6.81
N ALA A 343 -3.15 -10.57 5.92
CA ALA A 343 -4.13 -11.61 6.15
C ALA A 343 -3.49 -13.01 6.22
N LEU A 344 -2.50 -13.29 5.36
CA LEU A 344 -1.73 -14.54 5.41
C LEU A 344 -0.91 -14.63 6.69
N TYR A 345 -0.32 -13.52 7.16
CA TYR A 345 0.36 -13.48 8.44
C TYR A 345 -0.58 -13.75 9.61
N ALA A 346 -1.76 -13.13 9.64
CA ALA A 346 -2.78 -13.45 10.65
C ALA A 346 -3.22 -14.92 10.59
N LEU A 347 -3.41 -15.48 9.39
CA LEU A 347 -3.75 -16.90 9.20
C LEU A 347 -2.63 -17.84 9.65
N HIS A 348 -1.38 -17.54 9.31
CA HIS A 348 -0.21 -18.34 9.71
C HIS A 348 -0.06 -18.39 11.22
N ILE A 349 -0.09 -17.23 11.90
CA ILE A 349 -0.04 -17.17 13.37
C ILE A 349 -1.27 -17.87 13.98
N GLY A 350 -2.45 -17.72 13.38
CA GLY A 350 -3.67 -18.42 13.81
C GLY A 350 -3.59 -19.94 13.69
N LEU A 351 -2.95 -20.46 12.64
CA LEU A 351 -2.73 -21.90 12.44
C LEU A 351 -1.71 -22.46 13.46
N LEU A 352 -0.62 -21.74 13.72
CA LEU A 352 0.34 -22.13 14.77
C LEU A 352 -0.33 -22.18 16.15
N VAL A 353 -1.10 -21.14 16.49
CA VAL A 353 -1.90 -21.07 17.72
C VAL A 353 -2.93 -22.20 17.80
N ALA A 354 -3.61 -22.52 16.69
CA ALA A 354 -4.59 -23.60 16.66
C ALA A 354 -3.95 -24.98 16.84
N GLY A 355 -2.73 -25.18 16.32
CA GLY A 355 -1.97 -26.43 16.51
C GLY A 355 -1.66 -26.70 17.98
N GLU A 356 -1.25 -25.66 18.71
CA GLU A 356 -0.96 -25.74 20.15
C GLU A 356 -2.21 -25.88 21.03
N LEU A 357 -3.34 -25.29 20.62
CA LEU A 357 -4.61 -25.35 21.34
C LEU A 357 -5.38 -26.66 21.11
N TRP A 358 -5.22 -27.27 19.94
CA TRP A 358 -5.87 -28.53 19.56
C TRP A 358 -4.82 -29.56 19.13
N PRO A 359 -3.95 -30.01 20.06
CA PRO A 359 -2.97 -31.05 19.77
C PRO A 359 -3.65 -32.35 19.33
N LEU A 360 -2.98 -33.11 18.48
CA LEU A 360 -3.38 -34.48 18.15
C LEU A 360 -3.19 -35.40 19.37
N GLU A 361 -3.91 -36.52 19.37
CA GLU A 361 -4.19 -37.34 20.55
C GLU A 361 -2.95 -37.68 21.40
N GLY A 362 -3.05 -37.44 22.72
CA GLY A 362 -2.04 -37.82 23.71
C GLY A 362 -1.07 -36.73 24.15
N VAL A 363 -1.00 -35.59 23.44
CA VAL A 363 -0.17 -34.43 23.85
C VAL A 363 -1.03 -33.42 24.60
N HIS A 364 -0.58 -32.98 25.80
CA HIS A 364 -1.24 -31.89 26.52
C HIS A 364 -0.96 -30.54 25.84
N PRO A 365 -1.93 -29.60 25.78
CA PRO A 365 -1.73 -28.30 25.16
C PRO A 365 -0.57 -27.56 25.85
N SER A 366 0.48 -27.25 25.08
CA SER A 366 1.74 -26.72 25.62
C SER A 366 1.65 -25.22 25.95
N LEU A 367 0.79 -24.50 25.23
CA LEU A 367 0.75 -23.05 25.22
C LEU A 367 -0.12 -22.49 26.35
N GLY A 368 0.52 -21.98 27.39
CA GLY A 368 -0.16 -21.27 28.47
C GLY A 368 -0.92 -20.02 27.97
N GLY A 369 -2.10 -19.79 28.54
CA GLY A 369 -2.95 -18.63 28.25
C GLY A 369 -2.24 -17.25 28.16
N PRO A 370 -1.27 -16.92 29.03
CA PRO A 370 -0.50 -15.68 28.93
C PRO A 370 0.37 -15.57 27.67
N ALA A 371 0.92 -16.68 27.17
CA ALA A 371 1.69 -16.71 25.93
C ALA A 371 0.77 -16.49 24.72
N LEU A 372 -0.43 -17.07 24.74
CA LEU A 372 -1.46 -16.84 23.73
C LEU A 372 -1.89 -15.36 23.68
N ALA A 373 -2.10 -14.73 24.83
CA ALA A 373 -2.40 -13.29 24.91
C ALA A 373 -1.25 -12.42 24.32
N ALA A 374 0.01 -12.78 24.59
CA ALA A 374 1.17 -12.11 24.00
C ALA A 374 1.23 -12.31 22.48
N ILE A 375 1.02 -13.51 21.96
CA ILE A 375 1.03 -13.82 20.52
C ILE A 375 -0.06 -13.04 19.77
N LEU A 376 -1.30 -13.00 20.29
CA LEU A 376 -2.38 -12.21 19.72
C LEU A 376 -2.03 -10.71 19.68
N THR A 377 -1.39 -10.21 20.73
CA THR A 377 -0.94 -8.82 20.82
C THR A 377 0.19 -8.50 19.84
N GLY A 378 1.14 -9.42 19.66
CA GLY A 378 2.19 -9.32 18.65
C GLY A 378 1.65 -9.35 17.23
N MET A 379 0.65 -10.20 16.97
CA MET A 379 -0.02 -10.27 15.67
C MET A 379 -0.71 -8.94 15.33
N VAL A 380 -1.51 -8.39 16.25
CA VAL A 380 -2.15 -7.08 16.09
C VAL A 380 -1.10 -5.98 15.94
N GLY A 381 -0.05 -5.99 16.76
CA GLY A 381 1.06 -5.04 16.69
C GLY A 381 1.77 -5.05 15.33
N THR A 382 1.99 -6.23 14.75
CA THR A 382 2.63 -6.41 13.44
C THR A 382 1.75 -5.82 12.33
N ILE A 383 0.44 -6.08 12.36
CA ILE A 383 -0.51 -5.58 11.36
C ILE A 383 -0.63 -4.05 11.46
N VAL A 384 -0.77 -3.51 12.68
CA VAL A 384 -0.84 -2.05 12.91
C VAL A 384 0.47 -1.37 12.52
N ALA A 385 1.63 -1.93 12.85
CA ALA A 385 2.93 -1.40 12.46
C ALA A 385 3.13 -1.43 10.93
N GLY A 386 2.77 -2.51 10.24
CA GLY A 386 2.86 -2.59 8.77
C GLY A 386 2.00 -1.53 8.07
N VAL A 387 0.77 -1.33 8.55
CA VAL A 387 -0.14 -0.29 8.02
C VAL A 387 0.36 1.13 8.37
N ALA A 388 0.85 1.35 9.59
CA ALA A 388 1.39 2.64 10.03
C ALA A 388 2.70 3.01 9.30
N LEU A 389 3.57 2.04 9.03
CA LEU A 389 4.83 2.25 8.29
C LEU A 389 4.59 2.87 6.91
N ALA A 390 3.49 2.49 6.23
CA ALA A 390 3.11 3.13 4.98
C ALA A 390 2.95 4.66 5.14
N GLN A 391 2.30 5.10 6.21
CA GLN A 391 2.10 6.52 6.53
C GLN A 391 3.41 7.20 6.94
N VAL A 392 4.28 6.50 7.70
CA VAL A 392 5.63 6.96 8.03
C VAL A 392 6.44 7.25 6.76
N LEU A 393 6.44 6.33 5.78
CA LEU A 393 7.13 6.52 4.51
C LEU A 393 6.57 7.70 3.69
N VAL A 394 5.25 7.96 3.75
CA VAL A 394 4.65 9.17 3.17
C VAL A 394 5.21 10.44 3.79
N VAL A 395 5.27 10.52 5.13
CA VAL A 395 5.78 11.70 5.85
C VAL A 395 7.26 11.94 5.53
N VAL A 396 8.08 10.89 5.56
CA VAL A 396 9.51 10.95 5.21
C VAL A 396 9.71 11.43 3.76
N TYR A 397 8.91 10.91 2.82
CA TYR A 397 8.99 11.31 1.42
C TYR A 397 8.57 12.77 1.20
N GLN A 398 7.50 13.24 1.85
CA GLN A 398 7.05 14.64 1.78
C GLN A 398 8.11 15.59 2.37
N ALA A 399 8.67 15.26 3.54
CA ALA A 399 9.72 16.05 4.18
C ALA A 399 11.00 16.13 3.32
N ALA A 400 11.41 15.01 2.70
CA ALA A 400 12.54 14.98 1.78
C ALA A 400 12.27 15.81 0.51
N SER A 401 11.06 15.75 -0.05
CA SER A 401 10.69 16.53 -1.24
C SER A 401 10.70 18.04 -0.98
N ASN A 402 10.21 18.49 0.18
CA ASN A 402 10.18 19.92 0.52
C ASN A 402 11.60 20.49 0.71
N ARG A 403 12.49 19.78 1.40
CA ARG A 403 13.91 20.17 1.54
C ARG A 403 14.67 20.29 0.22
N ILE A 404 14.23 19.58 -0.82
CA ILE A 404 14.80 19.73 -2.17
C ILE A 404 14.29 21.02 -2.82
N LYS A 405 13.00 21.33 -2.68
CA LYS A 405 12.39 22.57 -3.21
C LYS A 405 12.89 23.84 -2.54
N GLU A 406 13.37 23.78 -1.30
CA GLU A 406 13.97 24.92 -0.59
C GLU A 406 15.41 25.23 -1.05
N ARG A 407 16.02 24.35 -1.86
CA ARG A 407 17.40 24.49 -2.36
C ARG A 407 17.49 24.94 -3.83
N PHE A 408 16.35 25.09 -4.51
CA PHE A 408 16.23 25.46 -5.93
C PHE A 408 15.25 26.61 -6.10
#